data_AF-A0A1G1ZPX6-F1
#
_entry.id   AF-A0A1G1ZPX6-F1
#
_cell.length_a   1.000
_cell.length_b   1.000
_cell.length_c   1.000
_cell.angle_alpha   90.00
_cell.angle_beta   90.00
_cell.angle_gamma   90.00
#
_symmetry.space_group_name_H-M   'P 1'
#
loop_
_entity.id
_entity.type
_entity.pdbx_description
1 polymer ?
#
loop_
_entity_poly.entity_id
_entity_poly.type
_entity_poly.pdbx_seq_one_letter_code
_entity_poly.pdbx_strand_id
1 'polypeptide(L)'
;MFWFQAVGNLLMGILDMAVGIFVVFFIGSLYGHDVGWAGYFLGAALGVSPDIDLVYLLIRRGGFSENHHEYLTHRPIIGIPAAVLIGGLLGGWFWAFIAGICVCCHYVHDTKGFGGGGIAWFWPFSRFYYSPFGIGDPEQTKKVRNHHKAIERLMLSPSRKVIVENAIVAILIMIVGGNLWGWQIGFLLAGAFWVGIFTIWFLYSRYAVKSL
;
A
#
# COMPACT_ATOMS: atom_id res chain seq x y z
N MET A 1 -8.24 -8.00 20.20
CA MET A 1 -8.81 -7.18 19.11
C MET A 1 -7.85 -6.10 18.60
N PHE A 2 -7.37 -5.16 19.43
CA PHE A 2 -6.50 -4.06 19.00
C PHE A 2 -5.26 -4.49 18.18
N TRP A 3 -4.47 -5.46 18.68
CA TRP A 3 -3.26 -5.93 18.00
C TRP A 3 -3.52 -6.50 16.60
N PHE A 4 -4.59 -7.29 16.45
CA PHE A 4 -4.97 -7.83 15.14
C PHE A 4 -5.43 -6.73 14.17
N GLN A 5 -6.12 -5.71 14.67
CA GLN A 5 -6.50 -4.55 13.86
C GLN A 5 -5.27 -3.73 13.42
N ALA A 6 -4.29 -3.53 14.32
CA ALA A 6 -3.04 -2.86 13.97
C ALA A 6 -2.24 -3.63 12.91
N VAL A 7 -2.07 -4.95 13.10
CA VAL A 7 -1.40 -5.83 12.12
C VAL A 7 -2.17 -5.86 10.80
N GLY A 8 -3.50 -5.93 10.85
CA GLY A 8 -4.33 -5.93 9.66
C GLY A 8 -4.23 -4.63 8.86
N ASN A 9 -4.16 -3.47 9.51
CA ASN A 9 -3.89 -2.20 8.82
C ASN A 9 -2.48 -2.17 8.20
N LEU A 10 -1.46 -2.68 8.90
CA LEU A 10 -0.12 -2.80 8.33
C LEU A 10 -0.11 -3.68 7.07
N LEU A 11 -0.84 -4.81 7.10
CA LEU A 11 -0.98 -5.70 5.95
C LEU A 11 -1.74 -5.07 4.78
N MET A 12 -2.60 -4.07 5.01
CA MET A 12 -3.23 -3.34 3.90
C MET A 12 -2.23 -2.49 3.13
N GLY A 13 -1.30 -1.81 3.83
CA GLY A 13 -0.29 -0.96 3.19
C GLY A 13 0.99 -1.68 2.78
N ILE A 14 1.18 -2.95 3.14
CA ILE A 14 2.46 -3.64 2.96
C ILE A 14 2.85 -3.81 1.48
N LEU A 15 1.87 -3.97 0.59
CA LEU A 15 2.11 -4.02 -0.84
C LEU A 15 2.66 -2.69 -1.34
N ASP A 16 2.04 -1.57 -0.96
CA ASP A 16 2.47 -0.24 -1.38
C ASP A 16 3.86 0.10 -0.82
N MET A 17 4.16 -0.29 0.42
CA MET A 17 5.51 -0.17 0.99
C MET A 17 6.53 -0.98 0.18
N ALA A 18 6.23 -2.24 -0.14
CA ALA A 18 7.12 -3.12 -0.90
C ALA A 18 7.35 -2.60 -2.32
N VAL A 19 6.30 -2.09 -2.98
CA VAL A 19 6.39 -1.43 -4.29
C VAL A 19 7.27 -0.18 -4.19
N GLY A 20 7.11 0.64 -3.16
CA GLY A 20 7.94 1.82 -2.94
C GLY A 20 9.43 1.49 -2.78
N ILE A 21 9.76 0.47 -2.00
CA ILE A 21 11.14 -0.04 -1.87
C ILE A 21 11.66 -0.53 -3.23
N PHE A 22 10.84 -1.30 -3.95
CA PHE A 22 11.20 -1.83 -5.26
C PHE A 22 11.43 -0.73 -6.29
N VAL A 23 10.62 0.33 -6.32
CA VAL A 23 10.80 1.47 -7.23
C VAL A 23 12.13 2.17 -6.96
N VAL A 24 12.46 2.44 -5.69
CA VAL A 24 13.76 3.03 -5.32
C VAL A 24 14.91 2.14 -5.75
N PHE A 25 14.81 0.83 -5.49
CA PHE A 25 15.80 -0.14 -5.93
C PHE A 25 15.97 -0.14 -7.45
N PHE A 26 14.88 -0.28 -8.20
CA PHE A 26 14.89 -0.41 -9.64
C PHE A 26 15.43 0.83 -10.33
N ILE A 27 14.95 2.01 -9.95
CA ILE A 27 15.42 3.29 -10.51
C ILE A 27 16.87 3.55 -10.08
N GLY A 28 17.22 3.29 -8.82
CA GLY A 28 18.61 3.38 -8.35
C GLY A 28 19.56 2.51 -9.17
N SER A 29 19.21 1.24 -9.38
CA SER A 29 19.99 0.31 -10.21
C SER A 29 20.05 0.73 -11.68
N LEU A 30 18.95 1.23 -12.25
CA LEU A 30 18.89 1.64 -13.65
C LEU A 30 19.84 2.80 -13.97
N TYR A 31 19.99 3.74 -13.02
CA TYR A 31 20.83 4.93 -13.19
C TYR A 31 22.19 4.84 -12.46
N GLY A 32 22.50 3.70 -11.84
CA GLY A 32 23.74 3.53 -11.06
C GLY A 32 23.84 4.43 -9.83
N HIS A 33 22.70 4.86 -9.27
CA HIS A 33 22.65 5.67 -8.06
C HIS A 33 22.67 4.78 -6.82
N ASP A 34 23.64 4.99 -5.93
CA ASP A 34 23.61 4.44 -4.58
C ASP A 34 22.64 5.25 -3.72
N VAL A 35 21.55 4.60 -3.31
CA VAL A 35 20.44 5.18 -2.56
C VAL A 35 20.59 5.01 -1.04
N GLY A 36 21.48 4.12 -0.60
CA GLY A 36 21.64 3.76 0.81
C GLY A 36 20.35 3.27 1.50
N TRP A 37 20.45 2.92 2.78
CA TRP A 37 19.29 2.42 3.55
C TRP A 37 18.18 3.46 3.73
N ALA A 38 18.55 4.72 3.94
CA ALA A 38 17.59 5.81 4.09
C ALA A 38 16.71 5.96 2.83
N GLY A 39 17.27 5.73 1.64
CA GLY A 39 16.51 5.77 0.40
C GLY A 39 15.42 4.69 0.35
N TYR A 40 15.71 3.46 0.77
CA TYR A 40 14.71 2.40 0.80
C TYR A 40 13.60 2.66 1.82
N PHE A 41 13.93 3.18 3.01
CA PHE A 41 12.92 3.61 3.98
C PHE A 41 12.05 4.74 3.43
N LEU A 42 12.65 5.71 2.74
CA LEU A 42 11.91 6.79 2.08
C LEU A 42 11.01 6.25 0.96
N GLY A 43 11.47 5.27 0.18
CA GLY A 43 10.66 4.56 -0.81
C GLY A 43 9.43 3.91 -0.20
N ALA A 44 9.61 3.15 0.89
CA ALA A 44 8.51 2.55 1.62
C ALA A 44 7.49 3.60 2.10
N ALA A 45 7.99 4.70 2.69
CA ALA A 45 7.16 5.78 3.18
C ALA A 45 6.40 6.51 2.05
N LEU A 46 7.04 6.74 0.90
CA LEU A 46 6.41 7.33 -0.27
C LEU A 46 5.31 6.43 -0.83
N GLY A 47 5.51 5.11 -0.85
CA GLY A 47 4.52 4.14 -1.31
C GLY A 47 3.19 4.22 -0.55
N VAL A 48 3.23 4.45 0.77
CA VAL A 48 2.02 4.61 1.60
C VAL A 48 1.67 6.07 1.92
N SER A 49 2.37 7.04 1.32
CA SER A 49 2.17 8.44 1.66
C SER A 49 0.74 8.98 1.40
N PRO A 50 -0.04 8.49 0.42
CA PRO A 50 -1.44 8.90 0.28
C PRO A 50 -2.32 8.58 1.51
N ASP A 51 -2.01 7.49 2.22
CA ASP A 51 -2.70 7.03 3.43
C ASP A 51 -2.34 7.81 4.70
N ILE A 52 -1.56 8.89 4.61
CA ILE A 52 -1.20 9.71 5.78
C ILE A 52 -2.44 10.34 6.45
N ASP A 53 -3.53 10.50 5.71
CA ASP A 53 -4.83 10.92 6.21
C ASP A 53 -5.44 9.91 7.19
N LEU A 54 -5.14 8.61 7.07
CA LEU A 54 -5.51 7.59 8.06
C LEU A 54 -4.85 7.84 9.41
N VAL A 55 -3.59 8.28 9.44
CA VAL A 55 -2.88 8.66 10.67
C VAL A 55 -3.55 9.89 11.30
N TYR A 56 -3.86 10.89 10.47
CA TYR A 56 -4.60 12.08 10.91
C TYR A 56 -5.97 11.70 11.52
N LEU A 57 -6.71 10.80 10.86
CA LEU A 57 -8.01 10.31 11.33
C LEU A 57 -7.89 9.54 12.63
N LEU A 58 -6.89 8.66 12.76
CA LEU A 58 -6.64 7.91 13.98
C LEU A 58 -6.37 8.85 15.17
N ILE A 59 -5.49 9.85 14.98
CA ILE A 59 -5.11 10.80 16.04
C ILE A 59 -6.27 11.73 16.39
N ARG A 60 -6.98 12.29 15.40
CA ARG A 60 -7.99 13.33 15.62
C ARG A 60 -9.39 12.80 15.93
N ARG A 61 -9.76 11.64 15.39
CA ARG A 61 -11.12 11.07 15.50
C ARG A 61 -11.16 9.76 16.28
N GLY A 62 -10.02 9.27 16.76
CA GLY A 62 -9.93 8.06 17.57
C GLY A 62 -10.20 6.77 16.80
N GLY A 63 -10.18 6.81 15.47
CA GLY A 63 -10.45 5.63 14.64
C GLY A 63 -10.24 5.89 13.15
N PHE A 64 -10.13 4.80 12.39
CA PHE A 64 -10.00 4.83 10.94
C PHE A 64 -11.36 5.10 10.28
N SER A 65 -11.39 5.96 9.26
CA SER A 65 -12.60 6.30 8.51
C SER A 65 -12.57 5.73 7.10
N GLU A 66 -13.72 5.26 6.63
CA GLU A 66 -13.87 4.65 5.31
C GLU A 66 -13.91 5.64 4.16
N ASN A 67 -14.18 6.91 4.44
CA ASN A 67 -14.27 7.95 3.42
C ASN A 67 -12.90 8.61 3.15
N HIS A 68 -11.79 7.95 3.50
CA HIS A 68 -10.49 8.60 3.40
C HIS A 68 -10.02 8.76 1.94
N HIS A 69 -10.49 7.90 1.04
CA HIS A 69 -10.34 8.07 -0.41
C HIS A 69 -11.02 9.36 -0.94
N GLU A 70 -11.73 10.09 -0.07
CA GLU A 70 -12.29 11.39 -0.41
C GLU A 70 -11.40 12.59 -0.06
N TYR A 71 -10.37 12.39 0.76
CA TYR A 71 -9.41 13.45 1.07
C TYR A 71 -8.55 13.80 -0.13
N LEU A 72 -7.93 14.97 -0.03
CA LEU A 72 -7.04 15.51 -1.05
C LEU A 72 -5.86 14.58 -1.36
N THR A 73 -5.42 13.78 -0.38
CA THR A 73 -4.33 12.82 -0.52
C THR A 73 -4.67 11.68 -1.48
N HIS A 74 -5.95 11.44 -1.79
CA HIS A 74 -6.45 10.45 -2.74
C HIS A 74 -7.04 11.10 -4.01
N ARG A 75 -6.42 12.20 -4.45
CA ARG A 75 -6.76 12.94 -5.68
C ARG A 75 -5.58 12.92 -6.64
N PRO A 76 -5.52 11.98 -7.61
CA PRO A 76 -4.33 11.78 -8.44
C PRO A 76 -3.84 13.02 -9.19
N ILE A 77 -4.75 13.85 -9.71
CA ILE A 77 -4.43 15.11 -10.39
C ILE A 77 -3.66 16.09 -9.48
N ILE A 78 -3.82 16.00 -8.16
CA ILE A 78 -3.12 16.86 -7.19
C ILE A 78 -1.96 16.12 -6.53
N GLY A 79 -2.22 14.89 -6.06
CA GLY A 79 -1.27 14.09 -5.32
C GLY A 79 -0.01 13.76 -6.12
N ILE A 80 -0.14 13.36 -7.40
CA ILE A 80 1.02 13.04 -8.23
C ILE A 80 1.89 14.30 -8.47
N PRO A 81 1.36 15.44 -8.97
CA PRO A 81 2.18 16.63 -9.15
C PRO A 81 2.78 17.16 -7.84
N ALA A 82 2.05 17.09 -6.72
CA ALA A 82 2.57 17.48 -5.42
C ALA A 82 3.74 16.60 -4.99
N ALA A 83 3.63 15.27 -5.15
CA ALA A 83 4.71 14.34 -4.84
C ALA A 83 5.94 14.57 -5.71
N VAL A 84 5.76 14.77 -7.02
CA VAL A 84 6.85 15.09 -7.96
C VAL A 84 7.53 16.41 -7.56
N LEU A 85 6.75 17.45 -7.25
CA LEU A 85 7.28 18.75 -6.84
C LEU A 85 8.08 18.65 -5.54
N ILE A 86 7.51 18.03 -4.51
CA ILE A 86 8.17 17.87 -3.20
C ILE A 86 9.43 17.02 -3.33
N GLY A 87 9.36 15.89 -4.04
CA GLY A 87 10.52 15.03 -4.30
C GLY A 87 11.61 15.78 -5.07
N GLY A 88 11.23 16.59 -6.06
CA GLY A 88 12.14 17.43 -6.83
C GLY A 88 12.83 18.50 -5.99
N LEU A 89 12.10 19.16 -5.10
CA LEU A 89 12.65 20.20 -4.22
C LEU A 89 13.62 19.62 -3.18
N LEU A 90 13.36 18.42 -2.66
CA LEU A 90 14.16 17.82 -1.59
C LEU A 90 15.33 16.97 -2.11
N GLY A 91 15.25 16.43 -3.32
CA GLY A 91 16.21 15.46 -3.83
C GLY A 91 16.47 15.50 -5.33
N GLY A 92 16.04 16.58 -6.01
CA GLY A 92 16.23 16.75 -7.45
C GLY A 92 15.41 15.79 -8.30
N TRP A 93 15.74 15.71 -9.59
CA TRP A 93 14.97 14.91 -10.57
C TRP A 93 14.85 13.44 -10.19
N PHE A 94 15.90 12.85 -9.62
CA PHE A 94 15.89 11.44 -9.19
C PHE A 94 14.74 11.16 -8.21
N TRP A 95 14.63 11.97 -7.14
CA TRP A 95 13.56 11.82 -6.15
C TRP A 95 12.20 12.33 -6.64
N ALA A 96 12.17 13.27 -7.59
CA ALA A 96 10.94 13.69 -8.26
C ALA A 96 10.26 12.50 -8.98
N PHE A 97 11.03 11.74 -9.76
CA PHE A 97 10.52 10.57 -10.48
C PHE A 97 10.08 9.46 -9.53
N ILE A 98 10.90 9.14 -8.53
CA ILE A 98 10.56 8.11 -7.53
C ILE A 98 9.27 8.48 -6.80
N ALA A 99 9.15 9.70 -6.29
CA ALA A 99 7.95 10.14 -5.56
C ALA A 99 6.70 10.07 -6.44
N GLY A 100 6.79 10.53 -7.70
CA GLY A 100 5.70 10.45 -8.67
C GLY A 100 5.28 9.01 -8.97
N ILE A 101 6.25 8.11 -9.20
CA ILE A 101 5.97 6.69 -9.49
C ILE A 101 5.37 6.00 -8.27
N CYS A 102 5.94 6.17 -7.07
CA CYS A 102 5.42 5.54 -5.85
C CYS A 102 3.96 5.93 -5.60
N VAL A 103 3.65 7.24 -5.64
CA VAL A 103 2.27 7.74 -5.42
C VAL A 103 1.34 7.30 -6.55
N CYS A 104 1.81 7.26 -7.79
CA CYS A 104 1.03 6.74 -8.92
C CYS A 104 0.71 5.24 -8.73
N CYS A 105 1.69 4.42 -8.35
CA CYS A 105 1.50 3.00 -8.08
C CYS A 105 0.48 2.76 -6.97
N HIS A 106 0.53 3.53 -5.89
CA HIS A 106 -0.48 3.50 -4.83
C HIS A 106 -1.88 3.75 -5.41
N TYR A 107 -2.07 4.81 -6.20
CA TYR A 107 -3.36 5.11 -6.83
C TYR A 107 -3.83 4.04 -7.83
N VAL A 108 -2.91 3.38 -8.53
CA VAL A 108 -3.22 2.22 -9.37
C VAL A 108 -3.70 1.05 -8.53
N HIS A 109 -3.02 0.74 -7.42
CA HIS A 109 -3.47 -0.28 -6.48
C HIS A 109 -4.87 0.05 -5.92
N ASP A 110 -5.11 1.32 -5.65
CA ASP A 110 -6.37 1.83 -5.11
C ASP A 110 -7.53 1.85 -6.13
N THR A 111 -7.21 1.70 -7.41
CA THR A 111 -8.19 1.68 -8.49
C THR A 111 -9.09 0.44 -8.40
N LYS A 112 -10.40 0.65 -8.61
CA LYS A 112 -11.42 -0.40 -8.50
C LYS A 112 -11.07 -1.57 -9.42
N GLY A 113 -10.90 -2.76 -8.83
CA GLY A 113 -10.58 -4.01 -9.54
C GLY A 113 -9.12 -4.46 -9.44
N PHE A 114 -8.20 -3.59 -9.01
CA PHE A 114 -6.79 -3.97 -8.75
C PHE A 114 -6.49 -4.30 -7.28
N GLY A 115 -7.37 -3.91 -6.37
CA GLY A 115 -7.23 -4.19 -4.94
C GLY A 115 -8.04 -3.20 -4.10
N GLY A 116 -8.05 -1.93 -4.50
CA GLY A 116 -8.64 -0.86 -3.71
C GLY A 116 -10.15 -0.68 -3.79
N GLY A 117 -10.62 0.30 -3.00
CA GLY A 117 -12.01 0.77 -2.95
C GLY A 117 -12.45 1.61 -4.16
N GLY A 118 -11.51 2.01 -5.03
CA GLY A 118 -11.73 2.94 -6.12
C GLY A 118 -11.16 4.32 -5.81
N ILE A 119 -10.74 5.02 -6.87
CA ILE A 119 -10.14 6.35 -6.79
C ILE A 119 -10.69 7.25 -7.89
N ALA A 120 -10.89 8.53 -7.57
CA ALA A 120 -11.37 9.54 -8.51
C ALA A 120 -10.19 10.16 -9.28
N TRP A 121 -9.68 9.44 -10.28
CA TRP A 121 -8.57 9.88 -11.13
C TRP A 121 -8.73 11.30 -11.70
N PHE A 122 -9.96 11.67 -12.06
CA PHE A 122 -10.26 12.94 -12.75
C PHE A 122 -10.89 14.01 -11.86
N TRP A 123 -10.84 13.86 -10.54
CA TRP A 123 -11.30 14.94 -9.65
C TRP A 123 -10.40 16.19 -9.82
N PRO A 124 -10.96 17.43 -9.86
CA PRO A 124 -12.34 17.81 -9.53
C PRO A 124 -13.34 17.79 -10.71
N PHE A 125 -12.89 17.41 -11.90
CA PHE A 125 -13.73 17.42 -13.11
C PHE A 125 -14.75 16.27 -13.14
N SER A 126 -14.43 15.14 -12.51
CA SER A 126 -15.34 14.02 -12.32
C SER A 126 -15.16 13.36 -10.95
N ARG A 127 -16.27 12.92 -10.36
CA ARG A 127 -16.29 12.18 -9.09
C ARG A 127 -16.30 10.67 -9.27
N PHE A 128 -16.48 10.18 -10.49
CA PHE A 128 -16.57 8.74 -10.75
C PHE A 128 -15.23 8.02 -10.60
N TYR A 129 -15.29 6.77 -10.15
CA TYR A 129 -14.15 5.87 -10.03
C TYR A 129 -13.98 5.09 -11.33
N TYR A 130 -13.24 5.68 -12.27
CA TYR A 130 -12.91 5.02 -13.54
C TYR A 130 -11.87 3.93 -13.32
N SER A 131 -12.11 2.75 -13.88
CA SER A 131 -11.12 1.68 -13.96
C SER A 131 -11.26 0.87 -15.25
N PRO A 132 -10.25 0.05 -15.60
CA PRO A 132 -10.35 -0.90 -16.72
C PRO A 132 -11.49 -1.91 -16.58
N PHE A 133 -12.08 -2.03 -15.39
CA PHE A 133 -13.15 -2.99 -15.06
C PHE A 133 -14.53 -2.31 -14.95
N GLY A 134 -14.63 -1.04 -15.32
CA GLY A 134 -15.88 -0.28 -15.37
C GLY A 134 -15.83 1.01 -14.56
N ILE A 135 -16.99 1.66 -14.46
CA ILE A 135 -17.15 2.93 -13.74
C ILE A 135 -17.85 2.65 -12.40
N GLY A 136 -17.26 3.11 -11.31
CA GLY A 136 -17.85 3.06 -9.97
C GLY A 136 -18.39 4.41 -9.50
N ASP A 137 -19.48 4.38 -8.76
CA ASP A 137 -20.00 5.54 -8.02
C ASP A 137 -19.47 5.51 -6.56
N PRO A 138 -18.80 6.57 -6.08
CA PRO A 138 -18.37 6.68 -4.69
C PRO A 138 -19.50 6.43 -3.68
N GLU A 139 -20.71 6.93 -3.92
CA GLU A 139 -21.81 6.86 -2.96
C GLU A 139 -22.31 5.43 -2.74
N GLN A 140 -22.28 4.60 -3.78
CA GLN A 140 -22.61 3.18 -3.66
C GLN A 140 -21.53 2.42 -2.88
N THR A 141 -20.28 2.85 -3.02
CA THR A 141 -19.13 2.22 -2.34
C THR A 141 -19.13 2.51 -0.84
N LYS A 142 -19.60 3.69 -0.43
CA LYS A 142 -19.73 4.11 0.99
C LYS A 142 -20.74 3.30 1.81
N LYS A 143 -21.82 2.85 1.19
CA LYS A 143 -22.93 2.19 1.92
C LYS A 143 -22.59 0.79 2.44
N VAL A 144 -21.44 0.23 2.09
CA VAL A 144 -21.20 -1.22 2.16
C VAL A 144 -20.08 -1.63 3.12
N ARG A 145 -19.27 -0.71 3.67
CA ARG A 145 -18.10 -1.12 4.46
C ARG A 145 -18.24 -0.77 5.95
N ASN A 146 -17.63 -1.63 6.76
CA ASN A 146 -17.26 -1.38 8.15
C ASN A 146 -15.76 -1.68 8.18
N HIS A 147 -14.91 -0.66 8.34
CA HIS A 147 -13.44 -0.77 8.20
C HIS A 147 -12.85 -1.91 9.03
N HIS A 148 -13.32 -2.07 10.26
CA HIS A 148 -12.87 -3.14 11.16
C HIS A 148 -13.20 -4.53 10.62
N LYS A 149 -14.45 -4.71 10.13
CA LYS A 149 -14.87 -5.97 9.50
C LYS A 149 -14.18 -6.20 8.16
N ALA A 150 -13.85 -5.12 7.44
CA ALA A 150 -13.11 -5.20 6.18
C ALA A 150 -11.69 -5.72 6.42
N ILE A 151 -10.98 -5.21 7.43
CA ILE A 151 -9.65 -5.71 7.80
C ILE A 151 -9.69 -7.19 8.18
N GLU A 152 -10.62 -7.58 9.03
CA GLU A 152 -10.76 -8.96 9.50
C GLU A 152 -11.02 -9.93 8.34
N ARG A 153 -11.92 -9.53 7.43
CA ARG A 153 -12.28 -10.35 6.27
C ARG A 153 -11.20 -10.37 5.20
N LEU A 154 -10.58 -9.23 4.93
CA LEU A 154 -9.66 -9.09 3.81
C LEU A 154 -8.28 -9.61 4.19
N MET A 155 -7.72 -9.16 5.31
CA MET A 155 -6.29 -9.29 5.63
C MET A 155 -5.97 -10.40 6.63
N LEU A 156 -6.85 -10.62 7.60
CA LEU A 156 -6.60 -11.58 8.70
C LEU A 156 -7.05 -13.01 8.38
N SER A 157 -7.62 -13.24 7.20
CA SER A 157 -8.00 -14.56 6.74
C SER A 157 -7.53 -14.81 5.30
N PRO A 158 -7.18 -16.05 4.93
CA PRO A 158 -6.71 -16.38 3.59
C PRO A 158 -7.85 -16.19 2.58
N SER A 159 -7.74 -15.13 1.78
CA SER A 159 -8.60 -14.89 0.62
C SER A 159 -7.75 -14.85 -0.64
N ARG A 160 -8.34 -15.14 -1.81
CA ARG A 160 -7.63 -15.08 -3.10
C ARG A 160 -6.90 -13.74 -3.28
N LYS A 161 -7.56 -12.63 -2.92
CA LYS A 161 -7.01 -11.28 -3.03
C LYS A 161 -5.72 -11.16 -2.23
N VAL A 162 -5.78 -11.43 -0.92
CA VAL A 162 -4.63 -11.21 -0.02
C VAL A 162 -3.52 -12.23 -0.25
N ILE A 163 -3.83 -13.45 -0.70
CA ILE A 163 -2.80 -14.39 -1.17
C ILE A 163 -2.04 -13.81 -2.37
N VAL A 164 -2.73 -13.23 -3.34
CA VAL A 164 -2.09 -12.62 -4.52
C VAL A 164 -1.24 -11.41 -4.12
N GLU A 165 -1.78 -10.50 -3.29
CA GLU A 165 -1.03 -9.32 -2.83
C GLU A 165 0.24 -9.71 -2.05
N ASN A 166 0.13 -10.66 -1.12
CA ASN A 166 1.29 -11.16 -0.37
C ASN A 166 2.27 -11.94 -1.26
N ALA A 167 1.81 -12.62 -2.30
CA ALA A 167 2.70 -13.25 -3.28
C ALA A 167 3.53 -12.22 -4.05
N ILE A 168 2.90 -11.11 -4.45
CA ILE A 168 3.60 -10.00 -5.10
C ILE A 168 4.64 -9.43 -4.13
N VAL A 169 4.26 -9.15 -2.87
CA VAL A 169 5.21 -8.67 -1.84
C VAL A 169 6.39 -9.61 -1.67
N ALA A 170 6.15 -10.92 -1.55
CA ALA A 170 7.22 -11.91 -1.41
C ALA A 170 8.17 -11.91 -2.62
N ILE A 171 7.63 -11.77 -3.83
CA ILE A 171 8.44 -11.65 -5.06
C ILE A 171 9.28 -10.38 -5.04
N LEU A 172 8.70 -9.24 -4.64
CA LEU A 172 9.44 -7.97 -4.54
C LEU A 172 10.55 -8.04 -3.50
N ILE A 173 10.28 -8.62 -2.31
CA ILE A 173 11.29 -8.87 -1.27
C ILE A 173 12.42 -9.76 -1.82
N MET A 174 12.07 -10.83 -2.54
CA MET A 174 13.04 -11.73 -3.14
C MET A 174 13.93 -11.03 -4.16
N ILE A 175 13.35 -10.21 -5.05
CA ILE A 175 14.09 -9.48 -6.08
C ILE A 175 15.03 -8.46 -5.44
N VAL A 176 14.52 -7.60 -4.55
CA VAL A 176 15.33 -6.56 -3.91
C VAL A 176 16.41 -7.20 -3.03
N GLY A 177 16.03 -8.11 -2.14
CA GLY A 177 16.98 -8.77 -1.25
C GLY A 177 18.00 -9.64 -2.00
N GLY A 178 17.56 -10.29 -3.09
CA GLY A 178 18.42 -11.10 -3.94
C GLY A 178 19.52 -10.31 -4.64
N ASN A 179 19.23 -9.08 -5.07
CA ASN A 179 20.21 -8.20 -5.69
C ASN A 179 21.11 -7.50 -4.67
N LEU A 180 20.60 -7.20 -3.47
CA LEU A 180 21.37 -6.53 -2.42
C LEU A 180 22.32 -7.47 -1.68
N TRP A 181 21.90 -8.72 -1.44
CA TRP A 181 22.61 -9.64 -0.54
C TRP A 181 22.83 -11.04 -1.13
N GLY A 182 22.41 -11.28 -2.38
CA GLY A 182 22.48 -12.58 -3.03
C GLY A 182 21.16 -13.34 -2.97
N TRP A 183 20.88 -14.10 -4.04
CA TRP A 183 19.59 -14.74 -4.26
C TRP A 183 19.18 -15.72 -3.15
N GLN A 184 20.13 -16.39 -2.50
CA GLN A 184 19.85 -17.26 -1.36
C GLN A 184 19.20 -16.48 -0.20
N ILE A 185 19.71 -15.28 0.10
CA ILE A 185 19.14 -14.41 1.13
C ILE A 185 17.77 -13.89 0.66
N GLY A 186 17.62 -13.50 -0.60
CA GLY A 186 16.33 -13.12 -1.18
C GLY A 186 15.24 -14.19 -1.00
N PHE A 187 15.54 -15.46 -1.31
CA PHE A 187 14.62 -16.58 -1.09
C PHE A 187 14.29 -16.79 0.39
N LEU A 188 15.30 -16.71 1.28
CA LEU A 188 15.09 -16.84 2.72
C LEU A 188 14.17 -15.73 3.27
N LEU A 189 14.35 -14.48 2.84
CA LEU A 189 13.51 -13.36 3.25
C LEU A 189 12.07 -13.53 2.77
N ALA A 190 11.86 -13.94 1.52
CA ALA A 190 10.52 -14.21 0.99
C ALA A 190 9.84 -15.40 1.69
N GLY A 191 10.60 -16.45 2.03
CA GLY A 191 10.10 -17.58 2.83
C GLY A 191 9.72 -17.16 4.26
N ALA A 192 10.58 -16.39 4.93
CA ALA A 192 10.32 -15.87 6.27
C ALA A 192 9.09 -14.96 6.30
N PHE A 193 8.89 -14.15 5.25
CA PHE A 193 7.67 -13.34 5.09
C PHE A 193 6.41 -14.21 5.08
N TRP A 194 6.37 -15.27 4.26
CA TRP A 194 5.24 -16.20 4.21
C TRP A 194 4.99 -16.93 5.53
N VAL A 195 6.05 -17.35 6.23
CA VAL A 195 5.92 -17.93 7.57
C VAL A 195 5.22 -16.95 8.50
N GLY A 196 5.60 -15.66 8.47
CA GLY A 196 4.94 -14.60 9.24
C GLY A 196 3.44 -14.47 8.91
N ILE A 197 3.08 -14.45 7.62
CA ILE A 197 1.68 -14.38 7.19
C ILE A 197 0.87 -15.59 7.68
N PHE A 198 1.40 -16.81 7.52
CA PHE A 198 0.73 -18.02 8.00
C PHE A 198 0.59 -18.05 9.52
N THR A 199 1.60 -17.57 10.26
CA THR A 199 1.52 -17.42 11.71
C THR A 199 0.40 -16.45 12.10
N ILE A 200 0.27 -15.30 11.43
CA ILE A 200 -0.80 -14.33 11.70
C ILE A 200 -2.18 -14.98 11.47
N TRP A 201 -2.39 -15.65 10.34
CA TRP A 201 -3.65 -16.32 10.05
C TRP A 201 -3.97 -17.44 11.03
N PHE A 202 -2.97 -18.24 11.41
CA PHE A 202 -3.14 -19.28 12.41
C PHE A 202 -3.58 -18.70 13.76
N LEU A 203 -2.86 -17.69 14.27
CA LEU A 203 -3.16 -17.04 15.55
C LEU A 203 -4.54 -16.37 15.52
N TYR A 204 -4.89 -15.70 14.42
CA TYR A 204 -6.20 -15.08 14.25
C TYR A 204 -7.32 -16.13 14.24
N SER A 205 -7.17 -17.25 13.52
CA SER A 205 -8.18 -18.31 13.51
C SER A 205 -8.47 -18.88 14.90
N ARG A 206 -7.44 -19.03 15.75
CA ARG A 206 -7.58 -19.50 17.13
C ARG A 206 -8.26 -18.46 18.02
N TYR A 207 -7.99 -17.18 17.78
CA TYR A 207 -8.65 -16.09 18.50
C TYR A 207 -10.13 -16.00 18.14
N ALA A 208 -10.45 -15.99 16.84
CA ALA A 208 -11.82 -15.86 16.34
C ALA A 208 -12.75 -16.98 16.84
N VAL A 209 -12.25 -18.22 16.93
CA VAL A 209 -13.00 -19.36 17.48
C VAL A 209 -13.31 -19.20 18.98
N LYS A 210 -12.42 -18.57 19.75
CA LYS A 210 -12.63 -18.34 21.20
C LYS A 210 -13.59 -17.19 21.51
N SER A 211 -13.86 -16.33 20.54
CA SER A 211 -14.77 -15.17 20.67
C SER A 211 -16.20 -15.44 20.19
N LEU A 212 -16.46 -16.65 19.68
CA LEU A 212 -17.80 -17.16 19.36
C LEU A 212 -18.39 -17.86 20.58
#